data_AF-A0A7X6UMD9-F1
#
_entry.id   AF-A0A7X6UMD9-F1
#
_cell.length_a   1.000
_cell.length_b   1.000
_cell.length_c   1.000
_cell.angle_alpha   90.00
_cell.angle_beta   90.00
_cell.angle_gamma   90.00
#
_symmetry.space_group_name_H-M   'P 1'
#
loop_
_entity.id
_entity.type
_entity.pdbx_description
1 polymer ?
#
loop_
_entity_poly.entity_id
_entity_poly.type
_entity_poly.pdbx_seq_one_letter_code
_entity_poly.pdbx_strand_id
1 'polypeptide(L)'
;MIIEIKMKEGFFKTQPYYMTIETGKIILTPQDDSDSKRLVIEEQELRSVSITSTNMTLGELEITTRDHIYIGNLTSHNDLGEIANHFAREFGEKFVFQRGNI
;
A
#
# COMPACT_ATOMS: atom_id res chain seq x y z
N MET A 1 -10.05 -6.19 3.85
CA MET A 1 -10.35 -4.75 3.61
C MET A 1 -9.97 -4.43 2.17
N ILE A 2 -10.75 -3.63 1.43
CA ILE A 2 -10.40 -3.17 0.07
C ILE A 2 -10.18 -1.65 0.15
N ILE A 3 -9.07 -1.18 -0.41
CA ILE A 3 -8.60 0.20 -0.34
C ILE A 3 -8.29 0.68 -1.75
N GLU A 4 -8.72 1.89 -2.10
CA GLU A 4 -8.33 2.52 -3.36
C GLU A 4 -7.00 3.26 -3.19
N ILE A 5 -6.04 2.93 -4.05
CA ILE A 5 -4.72 3.55 -4.05
C ILE A 5 -4.29 3.90 -5.47
N LYS A 6 -3.27 4.75 -5.59
CA LYS A 6 -2.58 5.04 -6.85
C LYS A 6 -1.13 4.59 -6.76
N MET A 7 -0.78 3.54 -7.49
CA MET A 7 0.59 3.00 -7.52
C MET A 7 1.43 3.74 -8.55
N LYS A 8 2.68 4.07 -8.23
CA LYS A 8 3.65 4.60 -9.19
C LYS A 8 4.04 3.48 -10.16
N GLU A 9 3.88 3.74 -11.45
CA GLU A 9 4.34 2.87 -12.53
C GLU A 9 5.34 3.65 -13.41
N GLY A 10 6.61 3.27 -13.31
CA GLY A 10 7.71 4.00 -13.93
C GLY A 10 7.94 5.38 -13.31
N PHE A 11 8.58 6.28 -14.07
CA PHE A 11 9.05 7.57 -13.53
C PHE A 11 7.98 8.65 -13.41
N PHE A 12 6.92 8.60 -14.22
CA PHE A 12 6.00 9.75 -14.40
C PHE A 12 4.52 9.42 -14.24
N LYS A 13 4.16 8.16 -14.05
CA LYS A 13 2.75 7.74 -14.09
C LYS A 13 2.35 7.08 -12.79
N THR A 14 1.11 7.31 -12.40
CA THR A 14 0.45 6.54 -11.36
C THR A 14 -0.79 5.88 -11.95
N GLN A 15 -1.02 4.62 -11.62
CA GLN A 15 -2.18 3.86 -12.06
C GLN A 15 -3.08 3.53 -10.85
N PRO A 16 -4.40 3.61 -10.98
CA PRO A 16 -5.32 3.25 -9.90
C PRO A 16 -5.35 1.73 -9.67
N TYR A 17 -5.32 1.34 -8.40
CA TYR A 17 -5.38 -0.05 -7.95
C TYR A 17 -6.38 -0.20 -6.80
N TYR A 18 -7.02 -1.36 -6.74
CA TYR A 18 -7.61 -1.89 -5.52
C TYR A 18 -6.56 -2.69 -4.77
N MET A 19 -6.23 -2.25 -3.55
CA MET A 19 -5.45 -3.03 -2.62
C MET A 19 -6.36 -3.81 -1.69
N THR A 20 -6.10 -5.10 -1.55
CA THR A 20 -6.73 -5.95 -0.54
C THR A 20 -5.69 -6.36 0.48
N ILE A 21 -5.97 -6.13 1.76
CA ILE A 21 -5.23 -6.73 2.88
C ILE A 21 -6.02 -7.96 3.31
N GLU A 22 -5.42 -9.13 3.15
CA GLU A 22 -5.91 -10.44 3.57
C GLU A 22 -4.91 -11.07 4.54
N THR A 23 -5.31 -12.17 5.20
CA THR A 23 -4.43 -12.87 6.12
C THR A 23 -3.13 -13.30 5.44
N GLY A 24 -2.00 -12.80 5.92
CA GLY A 24 -0.65 -13.09 5.46
C GLY A 24 -0.27 -12.52 4.10
N LYS A 25 -1.05 -11.61 3.50
CA LYS A 25 -0.73 -11.10 2.14
C LYS A 25 -1.37 -9.76 1.80
N ILE A 26 -0.71 -9.07 0.87
CA ILE A 26 -1.19 -7.84 0.24
C ILE A 26 -1.47 -8.16 -1.22
N ILE A 27 -2.62 -7.74 -1.72
CA ILE A 27 -2.98 -8.01 -3.11
C ILE A 27 -3.36 -6.73 -3.83
N LEU A 28 -2.65 -6.45 -4.93
CA LEU A 28 -2.82 -5.28 -5.77
C LEU A 28 -3.50 -5.69 -7.07
N THR A 29 -4.70 -5.14 -7.29
CA THR A 29 -5.51 -5.40 -8.50
C THR A 29 -5.67 -4.10 -9.28
N PRO A 30 -5.15 -4.00 -10.52
CA PRO A 30 -5.36 -2.81 -11.35
C PRO A 30 -6.85 -2.51 -11.55
N GLN A 31 -7.25 -1.24 -11.55
CA GLN A 31 -8.64 -0.86 -11.84
C GLN A 31 -8.90 -0.79 -13.35
N ASP A 32 -7.92 -0.29 -14.10
CA ASP A 32 -8.01 -0.06 -15.55
C ASP A 32 -6.95 -0.91 -16.27
N ASP A 33 -7.12 -2.23 -16.32
CA ASP A 33 -6.51 -3.06 -17.35
C ASP A 33 -7.00 -4.52 -17.27
N SER A 34 -7.37 -5.12 -18.41
CA SER A 34 -7.66 -6.57 -18.47
C SER A 34 -6.41 -7.44 -18.57
N ASP A 35 -5.27 -6.84 -18.95
CA ASP A 35 -4.01 -7.56 -19.21
C ASP A 35 -3.00 -7.47 -18.06
N SER A 36 -3.14 -6.48 -17.17
CA SER A 36 -2.28 -6.34 -16.00
C SER A 36 -2.69 -7.33 -14.91
N LYS A 37 -1.83 -8.32 -14.66
CA LYS A 37 -2.11 -9.38 -13.67
C LYS A 37 -2.14 -8.80 -12.26
N ARG A 38 -3.07 -9.32 -11.45
CA ARG A 38 -3.10 -9.10 -10.01
C ARG A 38 -1.75 -9.48 -9.40
N LEU A 39 -1.16 -8.56 -8.66
CA LEU A 39 0.09 -8.78 -7.93
C LEU A 39 -0.25 -9.24 -6.51
N VAL A 40 0.24 -10.41 -6.12
CA VAL A 40 0.11 -10.96 -4.77
C VAL A 40 1.48 -10.86 -4.11
N ILE A 41 1.54 -10.25 -2.93
CA ILE A 41 2.75 -10.13 -2.11
C ILE A 41 2.47 -10.91 -0.83
N GLU A 42 3.14 -12.05 -0.67
CA GLU A 42 3.02 -12.87 0.53
C GLU A 42 3.84 -12.26 1.67
N GLU A 43 3.39 -12.45 2.91
CA GLU A 43 4.05 -11.92 4.12
C GLU A 43 5.53 -12.35 4.20
N GLN A 44 5.86 -13.55 3.70
CA GLN A 44 7.22 -14.09 3.66
C GLN A 44 8.16 -13.32 2.70
N GLU A 45 7.60 -12.70 1.67
CA GLU A 45 8.31 -11.88 0.70
C GLU A 45 8.41 -10.42 1.17
N LEU A 46 7.49 -10.02 2.05
CA LEU A 46 7.41 -8.71 2.64
C LEU A 46 8.53 -8.48 3.66
N ARG A 47 9.36 -7.46 3.41
CA ARG A 47 10.35 -6.97 4.37
C ARG A 47 9.76 -5.88 5.26
N SER A 48 9.05 -4.94 4.67
CA SER A 48 8.37 -3.87 5.40
C SER A 48 7.23 -3.26 4.60
N VAL A 49 6.27 -2.68 5.30
CA VAL A 49 5.26 -1.77 4.75
C VAL A 49 5.32 -0.49 5.57
N SER A 50 5.35 0.66 4.90
CA SER A 50 5.25 1.93 5.57
C SER A 50 4.16 2.81 5.00
N ILE A 51 3.53 3.59 5.88
CA ILE A 51 2.64 4.68 5.51
C ILE A 51 3.23 5.96 6.08
N THR A 52 3.54 6.90 5.20
CA THR A 52 4.04 8.24 5.55
C THR A 52 2.97 9.27 5.23
N SER A 53 2.44 9.91 6.27
CA SER A 53 1.40 10.93 6.12
C SER A 53 1.97 12.32 6.40
N THR A 54 1.95 13.21 5.40
CA THR A 54 2.39 14.62 5.53
C THR A 54 1.26 15.54 5.99
N ASN A 55 0.01 15.19 5.64
CA ASN A 55 -1.22 15.71 6.21
C ASN A 55 -2.17 14.52 6.43
N MET A 56 -3.03 14.56 7.45
CA MET A 56 -3.88 13.41 7.85
C MET A 56 -4.86 12.91 6.76
N THR A 57 -4.81 13.49 5.56
CA THR A 57 -5.68 13.19 4.42
C THR A 57 -4.96 12.51 3.26
N LEU A 58 -3.62 12.60 3.18
CA LEU A 58 -2.81 11.95 2.14
C LEU A 58 -1.67 11.17 2.78
N GLY A 59 -1.56 9.89 2.43
CA GLY A 59 -0.48 9.02 2.88
C GLY A 59 0.23 8.40 1.70
N GLU A 60 1.56 8.52 1.65
CA GLU A 60 2.39 7.71 0.76
C GLU A 60 2.53 6.32 1.38
N LEU A 61 2.30 5.30 0.57
CA LEU A 61 2.47 3.91 0.90
C LEU A 61 3.74 3.40 0.23
N GLU A 62 4.59 2.72 0.99
CA GLU A 62 5.73 1.98 0.47
C GLU A 62 5.66 0.53 0.94
N ILE A 63 5.68 -0.40 -0.02
CA ILE A 63 5.73 -1.84 0.23
C ILE A 63 7.10 -2.33 -0.25
N THR A 64 7.95 -2.74 0.68
CA THR A 64 9.28 -3.26 0.37
C THR A 64 9.27 -4.78 0.47
N THR A 65 9.57 -5.43 -0.64
CA THR A 65 9.78 -6.88 -0.72
C THR A 65 11.27 -7.21 -0.78
N ARG A 66 11.64 -8.48 -0.98
CA ARG A 66 13.04 -8.88 -1.18
C ARG A 66 13.66 -8.28 -2.44
N ASP A 67 12.86 -8.16 -3.50
CA ASP A 67 13.36 -7.88 -4.86
C ASP A 67 12.85 -6.55 -5.42
N HIS A 68 11.72 -6.03 -4.91
CA HIS A 68 11.05 -4.85 -5.44
C HIS A 68 10.53 -3.93 -4.34
N ILE A 69 10.51 -2.64 -4.62
CA ILE A 69 9.85 -1.62 -3.81
C ILE A 69 8.68 -1.08 -4.61
N TYR A 70 7.49 -1.16 -4.03
CA TYR A 70 6.26 -0.63 -4.61
C TYR A 70 5.87 0.63 -3.86
N ILE A 71 5.69 1.74 -4.58
CA ILE A 71 5.34 3.03 -3.99
C ILE A 71 3.99 3.45 -4.53
N GLY A 72 3.11 3.93 -3.67
CA GLY A 72 1.81 4.46 -4.05
C GLY A 72 1.31 5.52 -3.10
N ASN A 73 0.14 6.07 -3.40
CA ASN A 73 -0.53 7.02 -2.53
C ASN A 73 -1.93 6.51 -2.18
N LEU A 74 -2.27 6.62 -0.90
CA LEU A 74 -3.62 6.43 -0.38
C LEU A 74 -4.50 7.59 -0.86
N THR A 75 -5.72 7.29 -1.30
CA THR A 75 -6.68 8.32 -1.71
C THR A 75 -7.42 8.90 -0.49
N SER A 76 -7.88 10.15 -0.59
CA SER A 76 -8.50 10.91 0.50
C SER A 76 -9.86 10.37 0.99
N HIS A 77 -10.36 9.30 0.36
CA HIS A 77 -11.58 8.62 0.79
C HIS A 77 -11.33 7.52 1.83
N ASN A 78 -10.06 7.15 2.06
CA ASN A 78 -9.74 6.10 3.00
C ASN A 78 -9.40 6.67 4.39
N ASP A 79 -9.92 6.05 5.45
CA ASP A 79 -9.53 6.35 6.82
C ASP A 79 -8.12 5.81 7.09
N LEU A 80 -7.13 6.71 7.15
CA LEU A 80 -5.72 6.35 7.40
C LEU A 80 -5.53 5.60 8.72
N GLY A 81 -6.33 5.91 9.74
CA GLY A 81 -6.26 5.24 11.03
C GLY A 81 -6.75 3.81 10.95
N GLU A 82 -7.87 3.57 10.26
CA GLU A 82 -8.37 2.22 10.00
C GLU A 82 -7.36 1.40 9.18
N ILE A 83 -6.82 1.97 8.10
CA ILE A 83 -5.81 1.31 7.26
C ILE A 83 -4.56 0.95 8.09
N ALA A 84 -4.02 1.91 8.85
CA ALA A 84 -2.85 1.69 9.67
C ALA A 84 -3.09 0.60 10.74
N ASN A 85 -4.26 0.59 11.35
CA ASN A 85 -4.65 -0.46 12.29
C ASN A 85 -4.73 -1.84 11.62
N HIS A 86 -5.24 -1.90 10.39
CA HIS A 86 -5.27 -3.16 9.62
C HIS A 86 -3.87 -3.66 9.30
N PHE A 87 -2.96 -2.80 8.83
CA PHE A 87 -1.58 -3.20 8.58
C PHE A 87 -0.84 -3.60 9.87
N ALA A 88 -1.02 -2.87 10.97
CA ALA A 88 -0.39 -3.19 12.25
C ALA A 88 -0.86 -4.56 12.79
N ARG A 89 -2.15 -4.87 12.62
CA ARG A 89 -2.71 -6.17 13.02
C ARG A 89 -2.19 -7.32 12.17
N GLU A 90 -2.08 -7.11 10.86
CA GLU A 90 -1.74 -8.18 9.93
C GLU A 90 -0.23 -8.44 9.84
N PHE A 91 0.59 -7.38 9.85
CA PHE A 91 2.04 -7.49 9.60
C PHE A 91 2.90 -7.10 10.80
N GLY A 92 2.31 -6.66 11.91
CA GLY A 92 2.99 -6.40 13.17
C GLY A 92 4.22 -5.51 13.00
N GLU A 93 5.39 -6.03 13.38
CA GLU A 93 6.67 -5.32 13.36
C GLU A 93 7.15 -4.93 11.95
N LYS A 94 6.62 -5.55 10.89
CA LYS A 94 6.94 -5.17 9.50
C LYS A 94 6.24 -3.89 9.09
N PHE A 95 5.22 -3.45 9.82
CA PHE A 95 4.48 -2.23 9.52
C PHE A 95 5.04 -1.03 10.30
N VAL A 96 5.22 0.09 9.61
CA VAL A 96 5.66 1.35 10.20
C VAL A 96 4.72 2.48 9.75
N PHE A 97 4.14 3.20 10.71
CA PHE A 97 3.40 4.42 10.43
C PHE A 97 4.23 5.64 10.81
N GLN A 98 4.46 6.54 9.86
CA GLN A 98 5.25 7.76 10.06
C GLN A 98 4.38 8.99 9.84
N ARG A 99 4.47 9.96 10.76
CA ARG A 99 4.03 11.33 10.50
C ARG A 99 5.18 12.06 9.84
N GLY A 100 5.01 12.48 8.60
CA GLY A 100 5.96 13.36 7.92
C GLY A 100 6.07 14.67 8.71
N ASN A 101 7.30 15.10 8.97
CA ASN A 101 7.54 16.43 9.52
C ASN A 101 7.25 17.45 8.41
N ILE A 102 6.44 18.46 8.74
CA ILE A 102 6.13 19.61 7.89
C ILE A 102 7.28 20.62 7.98
#